data_AF-A0A7G2LS04-F1
#
_entry.id   AF-A0A7G2LS04-F1
#
_cell.length_a   1.000
_cell.length_b   1.000
_cell.length_c   1.000
_cell.angle_alpha   90.00
_cell.angle_beta   90.00
_cell.angle_gamma   90.00
#
_symmetry.space_group_name_H-M   'P 1'
#
loop_
_entity.id
_entity.type
_entity.pdbx_description
1 polymer ?
#
loop_
_entity_poly.entity_id
_entity_poly.type
_entity_poly.pdbx_seq_one_letter_code
_entity_poly.pdbx_strand_id
1 'polypeptide(L)'
;QVGRLMDAANAAPEMISIVKRNNCGKALDVARMSRDMHGGNGISGEFQVIRHMMNLETVNTYEGTHDVHALILGRAQTGLQAFF
;
A
#
# COMPACT_ATOMS: atom_id res chain seq x y z
N GLN A 1 12.89 4.45 7.27
CA GLN A 1 13.67 5.67 7.01
C GLN A 1 12.80 6.93 6.99
N VAL A 2 11.64 6.96 6.30
CA VAL A 2 10.72 8.12 6.29
C VAL A 2 10.29 8.57 7.69
N GLY A 3 9.98 7.66 8.62
CA GLY A 3 9.63 8.04 10.01
C GLY A 3 10.68 8.93 10.69
N ARG A 4 11.98 8.63 10.53
CA ARG A 4 13.06 9.46 11.08
C ARG A 4 13.12 10.85 10.44
N LEU A 5 12.77 10.96 9.15
CA LEU A 5 12.69 12.25 8.46
C LEU A 5 11.48 13.05 8.94
N MET A 6 10.36 12.39 9.27
CA MET A 6 9.20 13.04 9.88
C MET A 6 9.55 13.59 11.26
N ASP A 7 10.24 12.80 12.10
CA ASP A 7 10.71 13.23 13.42
C ASP A 7 11.65 14.44 13.33
N ALA A 8 12.47 14.50 12.28
CA ALA A 8 13.37 15.62 11.99
C ALA A 8 12.71 16.79 11.22
N ALA A 9 11.38 16.76 11.03
CA ALA A 9 10.62 17.74 10.24
C ALA A 9 11.16 17.97 8.81
N ASN A 10 11.76 16.94 8.21
CA ASN A 10 12.43 16.97 6.90
C ASN A 10 11.84 15.95 5.92
N ALA A 11 10.62 15.46 6.16
CA ALA A 11 9.91 14.56 5.25
C ALA A 11 9.06 15.37 4.27
N ALA A 12 9.23 15.14 2.97
CA ALA A 12 8.35 15.67 1.94
C ALA A 12 7.08 14.81 1.79
N PRO A 13 5.90 15.38 1.47
CA PRO A 13 4.65 14.62 1.29
C PRO A 13 4.75 13.48 0.26
N GLU A 14 5.56 13.65 -0.79
CA GLU A 14 5.82 12.64 -1.82
C GLU A 14 6.46 11.39 -1.22
N MET A 15 7.27 11.53 -0.17
CA MET A 15 7.89 10.38 0.52
C MET A 15 6.84 9.48 1.16
N ILE A 16 5.75 10.07 1.69
CA ILE A 16 4.61 9.33 2.25
C ILE A 16 3.91 8.56 1.13
N SER A 17 3.73 9.18 -0.04
CA SER A 17 3.13 8.52 -1.21
C SER A 17 3.93 7.30 -1.68
N ILE A 18 5.27 7.36 -1.65
CA ILE A 18 6.13 6.20 -1.96
C ILE A 18 5.86 5.07 -0.98
N VAL A 19 5.95 5.33 0.33
CA VAL A 19 5.86 4.26 1.34
C VAL A 19 4.46 3.69 1.46
N LYS A 20 3.40 4.51 1.38
CA LYS A 20 2.01 4.03 1.41
C LYS A 20 1.74 3.12 0.22
N ARG A 21 2.01 3.61 -1.00
CA ARG A 21 1.79 2.86 -2.24
C ARG A 21 2.53 1.53 -2.22
N ASN A 22 3.83 1.55 -1.88
CA ASN A 22 4.64 0.34 -1.86
C ASN A 22 4.20 -0.64 -0.77
N ASN A 23 4.07 -0.18 0.48
CA ASN A 23 3.86 -1.08 1.61
C ASN A 23 2.46 -1.69 1.58
N CYS A 24 1.42 -0.92 1.22
CA CYS A 24 0.06 -1.46 1.09
C CYS A 24 -0.02 -2.49 -0.04
N GLY A 25 0.50 -2.17 -1.22
CA GLY A 25 0.49 -3.09 -2.37
C GLY A 25 1.26 -4.38 -2.07
N LYS A 26 2.49 -4.26 -1.53
CA LYS A 26 3.31 -5.41 -1.17
C LYS A 26 2.70 -6.25 -0.05
N ALA A 27 2.11 -5.62 0.98
CA ALA A 27 1.43 -6.35 2.04
C ALA A 27 0.24 -7.15 1.51
N LEU A 28 -0.54 -6.57 0.60
CA LEU A 28 -1.67 -7.26 -0.04
C LEU A 28 -1.19 -8.45 -0.89
N ASP A 29 -0.13 -8.27 -1.69
CA ASP A 29 0.47 -9.36 -2.49
C ASP A 29 0.98 -10.50 -1.59
N VAL A 30 1.65 -10.16 -0.48
CA VAL A 30 2.11 -11.14 0.51
C VAL A 30 0.94 -11.85 1.17
N ALA A 31 -0.15 -11.14 1.49
CA ALA A 31 -1.34 -11.75 2.08
C ALA A 31 -2.04 -12.71 1.11
N ARG A 32 -2.12 -12.37 -0.17
CA ARG A 32 -2.64 -13.26 -1.24
C ARG A 32 -1.78 -14.51 -1.38
N MET A 33 -0.46 -14.36 -1.47
CA MET A 33 0.48 -15.51 -1.50
C MET A 33 0.34 -16.39 -0.25
N SER A 34 0.22 -15.77 0.92
CA SER A 34 0.03 -16.48 2.19
C SER A 34 -1.28 -17.27 2.21
N ARG A 35 -2.35 -16.67 1.69
CA ARG A 35 -3.65 -17.32 1.53
C ARG A 35 -3.50 -18.53 0.61
N ASP A 36 -2.84 -18.40 -0.54
CA ASP A 36 -2.67 -19.49 -1.50
C ASP A 36 -1.91 -20.68 -0.89
N MET A 37 -0.87 -20.42 -0.11
CA MET A 37 -0.12 -21.47 0.60
C MET A 37 -0.98 -22.29 1.58
N HIS A 38 -2.09 -21.75 2.07
CA HIS A 38 -3.01 -22.45 2.98
C HIS A 38 -4.08 -23.28 2.24
N GLY A 39 -4.13 -23.27 0.89
CA GLY A 39 -5.06 -24.10 0.12
C GLY A 39 -6.53 -23.93 0.56
N GLY A 40 -7.25 -25.01 0.82
CA GLY A 40 -8.63 -24.95 1.34
C GLY A 40 -8.72 -24.29 2.72
N ASN A 41 -7.76 -24.51 3.60
CA ASN A 41 -7.77 -23.93 4.96
C ASN A 41 -7.67 -22.41 4.93
N GLY A 42 -7.08 -21.86 3.87
CA GLY A 42 -6.94 -20.43 3.70
C GLY A 42 -8.27 -19.69 3.61
N ILE A 43 -9.39 -20.33 3.19
CA ILE A 43 -10.71 -19.65 3.20
C ILE A 43 -11.40 -19.71 4.57
N SER A 44 -10.95 -20.57 5.48
CA SER A 44 -11.57 -20.70 6.80
C SER A 44 -11.28 -19.46 7.65
N GLY A 45 -12.30 -18.97 8.35
CA GLY A 45 -12.15 -17.88 9.32
C GLY A 45 -11.30 -18.25 10.54
N GLU A 46 -11.00 -19.54 10.74
CA GLU A 46 -10.06 -20.02 11.77
C GLU A 46 -8.63 -19.56 11.45
N PHE A 47 -8.27 -19.50 10.16
CA PHE A 47 -6.99 -19.02 9.69
C PHE A 47 -7.09 -17.54 9.34
N GLN A 48 -6.40 -16.71 10.12
CA GLN A 48 -6.51 -15.26 10.04
C GLN A 48 -6.02 -14.65 8.71
N VAL A 49 -5.40 -15.45 7.84
CA VAL A 49 -4.80 -15.01 6.57
C VAL A 49 -5.82 -14.37 5.63
N ILE A 50 -7.02 -14.94 5.50
CA ILE A 50 -8.06 -14.36 4.62
C ILE A 50 -8.63 -13.07 5.20
N ARG A 51 -8.78 -12.98 6.53
CA ARG A 51 -9.18 -11.73 7.19
C ARG A 51 -8.16 -10.62 6.92
N HIS A 52 -6.87 -10.91 7.05
CA HIS A 52 -5.82 -9.93 6.76
C HIS A 52 -5.78 -9.54 5.28
N MET A 53 -5.93 -10.48 4.35
CA MET A 53 -6.01 -10.20 2.92
C MET A 53 -7.18 -9.24 2.61
N MET A 54 -8.38 -9.52 3.12
CA MET A 54 -9.56 -8.67 2.91
C MET A 54 -9.39 -7.28 3.52
N ASN A 55 -8.82 -7.17 4.72
CA ASN A 55 -8.51 -5.87 5.33
C ASN A 55 -7.52 -5.07 4.46
N LEU A 56 -6.54 -5.74 3.87
CA LEU A 56 -5.52 -5.09 3.03
C LEU A 56 -6.08 -4.64 1.67
N GLU A 57 -7.11 -5.29 1.13
CA GLU A 57 -7.83 -4.76 -0.06
C GLU A 57 -8.41 -3.37 0.23
N THR A 58 -9.04 -3.20 1.40
CA THR A 58 -9.55 -1.90 1.84
C THR A 58 -8.42 -0.89 2.05
N VAL A 59 -7.36 -1.27 2.76
CA VAL A 59 -6.21 -0.37 3.04
C VAL A 59 -5.48 0.05 1.76
N ASN A 60 -5.43 -0.82 0.75
CA ASN A 60 -4.82 -0.48 -0.54
C ASN A 60 -5.62 0.59 -1.32
N THR A 61 -6.90 0.73 -1.01
CA THR A 61 -7.84 1.64 -1.70
C THR A 61 -8.09 2.94 -0.93
N TYR A 62 -8.21 2.83 0.40
CA TYR A 62 -8.43 3.96 1.30
C TYR A 62 -7.19 4.87 1.41
N GLU A 63 -7.39 6.15 1.75
CA GLU A 63 -6.32 7.18 1.88
C GLU A 63 -5.41 7.35 0.64
N GLY A 64 -6.00 7.27 -0.55
CA GLY A 64 -5.30 7.41 -1.83
C GLY A 64 -5.01 6.05 -2.45
N THR A 65 -5.56 5.79 -3.62
CA THR A 65 -5.36 4.52 -4.31
C THR A 65 -3.91 4.38 -4.77
N HIS A 66 -3.51 3.14 -5.07
CA HIS A 66 -2.19 2.83 -5.60
C HIS A 66 -1.84 3.67 -6.85
N ASP A 67 -2.83 3.94 -7.71
CA ASP A 67 -2.66 4.73 -8.93
C ASP A 67 -2.63 6.23 -8.64
N VAL A 68 -3.46 6.73 -7.72
CA VAL A 68 -3.41 8.14 -7.31
C VAL A 68 -2.03 8.49 -6.74
N HIS A 69 -1.43 7.64 -5.90
CA HIS A 69 -0.06 7.85 -5.45
C HIS A 69 0.97 7.77 -6.58
N ALA A 70 0.76 6.92 -7.59
CA ALA A 70 1.64 6.88 -8.75
C ALA A 70 1.61 8.21 -9.52
N LEU A 71 0.43 8.81 -9.69
CA LEU A 71 0.25 10.10 -10.35
C LEU A 71 0.84 11.26 -9.54
N ILE A 72 0.73 11.23 -8.20
CA ILE A 72 1.40 12.22 -7.32
C ILE A 72 2.92 12.18 -7.54
N LEU A 73 3.51 10.98 -7.56
CA LEU A 73 4.94 10.79 -7.78
C LEU A 73 5.36 11.16 -9.20
N GLY A 74 4.53 10.83 -10.21
CA GLY A 74 4.75 11.23 -11.59
C GLY A 74 4.82 12.75 -11.73
N ARG A 75 3.85 13.47 -11.15
CA ARG A 75 3.85 14.94 -11.12
C ARG A 75 5.08 15.50 -10.42
N ALA A 76 5.52 14.91 -9.31
CA ALA A 76 6.70 15.36 -8.59
C ALA A 76 8.01 15.20 -9.40
N GLN A 77 8.07 14.19 -10.27
CA GLN A 77 9.24 13.96 -11.14
C GLN A 77 9.23 14.83 -12.40
N THR A 78 8.06 15.01 -13.02
CA THR A 78 7.94 15.63 -14.34
C THR A 78 7.51 17.10 -14.28
N GLY A 79 6.94 17.55 -13.16
CA GLY A 79 6.25 18.83 -13.07
C GLY A 79 4.90 18.88 -13.80
N LEU A 80 4.47 17.77 -14.41
CA LEU A 80 3.25 17.67 -15.22
C LEU A 80 2.20 16.83 -14.51
N GLN A 81 0.98 17.33 -14.43
CA GLN A 81 -0.14 16.56 -13.87
C GLN A 81 -0.76 15.61 -14.91
N ALA A 82 -1.26 14.46 -14.44
CA ALA A 82 -1.93 13.46 -15.27
C ALA A 82 -3.14 12.82 -14.55
N PHE A 83 -3.81 13.58 -13.68
CA PHE A 83 -5.03 13.13 -12.99
C PHE A 83 -6.28 13.28 -13.86
N PHE A 84 -6.26 14.24 -14.79
CA PHE A 84 -7.32 14.60 -15.73
C PHE A 84 -6.70 15.26 -16.98
#